data_AF-A0A4Y5R7N3-F1
#
_entry.id   AF-A0A4Y5R7N3-F1
#
_cell.length_a   1.000
_cell.length_b   1.000
_cell.length_c   1.000
_cell.angle_alpha   90.00
_cell.angle_beta   90.00
_cell.angle_gamma   90.00
#
_symmetry.space_group_name_H-M   'P 1'
#
loop_
_entity.id
_entity.type
_entity.pdbx_description
1 polymer ?
#
loop_
_entity_poly.entity_id
_entity_poly.type
_entity_poly.pdbx_seq_one_letter_code
_entity_poly.pdbx_strand_id
1 'polypeptide(L)'
;TKHFTLKSDVLFTFNKATLKPEGQAALDQLYSQLSNLDPKDGSVVVLGYTDRIGSDAYNQALSERRAQSVVDYLISKGIPADKISARGMGESNPVTGNTCD
;
A
#
# COMPACT_ATOMS: atom_id res chain seq x y z
N THR A 1 -9.64 -9.14 -11.86
CA THR A 1 -8.74 -8.30 -11.03
C THR A 1 -8.21 -9.13 -9.89
N LYS A 2 -6.90 -9.13 -9.64
CA LYS A 2 -6.29 -9.80 -8.48
C LYS A 2 -6.15 -8.78 -7.34
N HIS A 3 -6.41 -9.19 -6.12
CA HIS A 3 -6.27 -8.35 -4.92
C HIS A 3 -5.20 -8.94 -4.02
N PHE A 4 -4.33 -8.06 -3.51
CA PHE A 4 -3.28 -8.39 -2.55
C PHE A 4 -3.43 -7.47 -1.35
N THR A 5 -3.42 -8.04 -0.15
CA THR A 5 -3.56 -7.28 1.09
C THR A 5 -2.28 -7.43 1.90
N LEU A 6 -1.62 -6.31 2.18
CA LEU A 6 -0.43 -6.23 3.02
C LEU A 6 -0.79 -5.54 4.33
N LYS A 7 -0.30 -6.08 5.45
CA LYS A 7 -0.54 -5.48 6.76
C LYS A 7 0.33 -4.24 6.95
N SER A 8 -0.29 -3.12 7.34
CA SER A 8 0.42 -1.86 7.57
C SER A 8 1.55 -2.00 8.60
N ASP A 9 1.39 -2.84 9.63
CA ASP A 9 2.41 -3.01 10.70
C ASP A 9 3.65 -3.79 10.25
N VAL A 10 3.51 -4.57 9.16
CA VAL A 10 4.62 -5.23 8.50
C VAL A 10 5.36 -4.21 7.63
N LEU A 11 4.62 -3.37 6.92
CA LEU A 11 5.18 -2.40 5.98
C LEU A 11 5.83 -1.20 6.68
N PHE A 12 5.23 -0.70 7.75
CA PHE A 12 5.56 0.59 8.35
C PHE A 12 5.71 0.50 9.86
N THR A 13 6.44 1.47 10.41
CA THR A 13 6.38 1.75 11.86
C THR A 13 5.22 2.71 12.16
N PHE A 14 4.78 2.74 13.42
CA PHE A 14 3.69 3.61 13.87
C PHE A 14 3.91 5.07 13.44
N ASN A 15 2.87 5.71 12.91
CA ASN A 15 2.89 7.08 12.36
C ASN A 15 3.96 7.39 11.29
N LYS A 16 4.59 6.37 10.70
CA LYS A 16 5.55 6.56 9.60
C LYS A 16 5.02 5.99 8.28
N ALA A 17 5.57 6.53 7.20
CA ALA A 17 5.40 6.04 5.83
C ALA A 17 6.68 5.44 5.25
N THR A 18 7.78 5.43 6.01
CA THR A 18 9.02 4.78 5.58
C THR A 18 8.88 3.26 5.69
N LEU A 19 9.16 2.56 4.58
CA LEU A 19 9.11 1.10 4.53
C LEU A 19 10.17 0.46 5.42
N LYS A 20 9.74 -0.48 6.27
CA LYS A 20 10.63 -1.34 7.05
C LYS A 20 11.32 -2.38 6.14
N PRO A 21 12.47 -2.93 6.54
CA PRO A 21 13.12 -4.02 5.81
C PRO A 21 12.19 -5.22 5.56
N GLU A 22 11.36 -5.58 6.54
CA GLU A 22 10.39 -6.68 6.40
C GLU A 22 9.29 -6.32 5.39
N GLY A 23 8.90 -5.05 5.34
CA GLY A 23 7.95 -4.54 4.37
C GLY A 23 8.49 -4.57 2.94
N GLN A 24 9.76 -4.19 2.77
CA GLN A 24 10.46 -4.30 1.50
C GLN A 24 10.53 -5.77 1.02
N ALA A 25 10.85 -6.70 1.91
CA ALA A 25 10.86 -8.13 1.58
C ALA A 25 9.46 -8.66 1.17
N ALA A 26 8.40 -8.20 1.83
CA ALA A 26 7.03 -8.55 1.43
C ALA A 26 6.65 -7.97 0.06
N LEU A 27 7.09 -6.75 -0.24
CA LEU A 27 6.91 -6.12 -1.54
C LEU A 27 7.73 -6.78 -2.65
N ASP A 28 8.90 -7.33 -2.34
CA ASP A 28 9.70 -8.12 -3.26
C ASP A 28 8.99 -9.42 -3.67
N GLN A 29 8.40 -10.11 -2.69
CA GLN A 29 7.57 -11.28 -2.96
C GLN A 29 6.36 -10.91 -3.82
N LEU A 30 5.68 -9.81 -3.51
CA LEU A 30 4.57 -9.31 -4.32
C LEU A 30 5.02 -8.97 -5.74
N TYR A 31 6.16 -8.30 -5.91
CA TYR A 31 6.71 -7.96 -7.22
C TYR A 31 6.92 -9.20 -8.08
N SER A 32 7.47 -10.30 -7.53
CA SER A 32 7.63 -11.56 -8.26
C SER A 32 6.29 -12.16 -8.74
N GLN A 33 5.21 -11.93 -8.00
CA GLN A 33 3.87 -12.38 -8.39
C GLN A 33 3.26 -11.46 -9.45
N LEU A 34 3.55 -10.16 -9.37
CA LEU A 34 3.11 -9.15 -10.34
C LEU A 34 3.87 -9.25 -11.67
N SER A 35 5.18 -9.55 -11.66
CA SER A 35 5.99 -9.71 -12.87
C SER A 35 5.59 -10.93 -13.71
N ASN A 36 4.90 -11.89 -13.12
CA ASN A 36 4.32 -13.03 -13.82
C ASN A 36 2.93 -12.71 -14.42
N LEU A 37 2.38 -11.53 -14.16
CA LEU A 37 1.17 -11.04 -14.83
C LEU A 37 1.58 -10.38 -16.14
N ASP A 38 0.84 -10.67 -17.21
CA ASP A 38 1.15 -10.19 -18.56
C ASP A 38 1.32 -8.65 -18.57
N PRO A 39 2.52 -8.11 -18.87
CA PRO A 39 2.84 -6.69 -18.73
C PRO A 39 2.07 -5.78 -19.68
N LYS A 40 1.37 -6.33 -20.68
CA LYS A 40 0.67 -5.51 -21.69
C LYS A 40 -0.61 -4.85 -21.15
N ASP A 41 -1.36 -5.52 -20.27
CA ASP A 41 -2.72 -5.08 -19.89
C ASP A 41 -2.95 -4.87 -18.38
N GLY A 42 -1.93 -5.08 -17.53
CA GLY A 42 -2.06 -4.90 -16.08
C GLY A 42 -1.82 -3.47 -15.62
N SER A 43 -2.80 -2.87 -14.92
CA SER A 43 -2.60 -1.67 -14.09
C SER A 43 -2.66 -2.02 -12.61
N VAL A 44 -1.73 -1.49 -11.82
CA VAL A 44 -1.66 -1.65 -10.36
C VAL A 44 -2.22 -0.41 -9.68
N VAL A 45 -3.12 -0.61 -8.72
CA VAL A 45 -3.61 0.45 -7.85
C VAL A 45 -3.26 0.08 -6.41
N VAL A 46 -2.47 0.92 -5.76
CA VAL A 46 -2.10 0.77 -4.36
C VAL A 46 -3.06 1.61 -3.52
N LEU A 47 -3.81 0.95 -2.67
CA LEU A 47 -4.75 1.60 -1.74
C LEU A 47 -4.13 1.61 -0.34
N GLY A 48 -3.91 2.80 0.21
CA GLY A 48 -3.44 2.98 1.58
C GLY A 48 -4.62 3.16 2.54
N TYR A 49 -4.58 2.47 3.67
CA TYR A 49 -5.56 2.61 4.76
C TYR A 49 -4.84 2.89 6.07
N THR A 50 -5.51 3.60 6.97
CA THR A 50 -5.05 3.85 8.35
C THR A 50 -6.08 3.32 9.35
N ASP A 51 -5.67 3.24 10.60
CA ASP A 51 -6.60 3.04 11.71
C ASP A 51 -7.48 4.28 11.93
N ARG A 52 -8.58 4.10 12.67
CA ARG A 52 -9.53 5.16 13.05
C ARG A 52 -9.02 6.09 14.16
N ILE A 53 -7.75 5.97 14.53
CA ILE A 53 -7.16 6.74 15.63
C ILE A 53 -6.50 7.98 15.03
N GLY A 54 -7.14 9.13 15.16
CA GLY A 54 -6.65 10.38 14.61
C GLY A 54 -7.78 11.23 14.05
N SER A 55 -7.44 12.30 13.32
CA SER A 55 -8.42 13.04 12.53
C SER A 55 -8.48 12.50 11.11
N ASP A 56 -9.63 12.58 10.46
CA ASP A 56 -9.85 12.14 9.08
C ASP A 56 -8.80 12.72 8.13
N ALA A 57 -8.50 14.02 8.28
CA ALA A 57 -7.50 14.72 7.45
C ALA A 57 -6.08 14.17 7.68
N TYR A 58 -5.73 13.84 8.92
CA TYR A 58 -4.45 13.22 9.24
C TYR A 58 -4.34 11.82 8.65
N ASN A 59 -5.39 11.02 8.84
CA ASN A 59 -5.51 9.65 8.36
C ASN A 59 -5.45 9.59 6.83
N GLN A 60 -6.17 10.48 6.15
CA GLN A 60 -6.11 10.65 4.71
C GLN A 60 -4.67 10.93 4.24
N ALA A 61 -4.02 11.97 4.77
CA ALA A 61 -2.66 12.34 4.39
C ALA A 61 -1.61 11.27 4.72
N LEU A 62 -1.78 10.52 5.82
CA LEU A 62 -0.89 9.41 6.16
C LEU A 62 -1.08 8.22 5.22
N SER A 63 -2.33 7.87 4.91
CA SER A 63 -2.67 6.77 4.00
C SER A 63 -2.13 7.01 2.59
N GLU A 64 -2.21 8.25 2.09
CA GLU A 64 -1.66 8.66 0.79
C GLU A 64 -0.15 8.53 0.76
N ARG A 65 0.55 9.05 1.78
CA ARG A 65 2.01 8.94 1.89
C ARG A 65 2.50 7.50 1.94
N ARG A 66 1.78 6.63 2.64
CA ARG A 66 2.07 5.18 2.72
C ARG A 66 1.86 4.50 1.38
N ALA A 67 0.73 4.77 0.72
CA ALA A 67 0.46 4.24 -0.62
C ALA A 67 1.54 4.69 -1.62
N GLN A 68 1.92 5.97 -1.58
CA GLN A 68 2.97 6.51 -2.43
C GLN A 68 4.32 5.82 -2.18
N SER A 69 4.69 5.58 -0.91
CA SER A 69 5.95 4.90 -0.58
C SER A 69 6.03 3.48 -1.13
N VAL A 70 4.90 2.76 -1.18
CA VAL A 70 4.81 1.45 -1.84
C VAL A 70 4.94 1.56 -3.35
N VAL A 71 4.29 2.57 -3.95
CA VAL A 71 4.40 2.83 -5.40
C VAL A 71 5.85 3.14 -5.78
N ASP A 72 6.49 4.07 -5.07
CA ASP A 72 7.88 4.47 -5.32
C ASP A 72 8.82 3.25 -5.23
N TYR A 73 8.59 2.40 -4.23
CA TYR A 73 9.35 1.16 -4.08
C TYR A 73 9.14 0.22 -5.27
N LEU A 74 7.90 -0.05 -5.66
CA LEU A 74 7.59 -0.95 -6.78
C LEU A 74 8.07 -0.40 -8.14
N ILE A 75 8.05 0.91 -8.33
CA ILE A 75 8.66 1.57 -9.49
C ILE A 75 10.17 1.31 -9.48
N SER A 76 10.84 1.47 -8.34
CA SER A 76 12.28 1.20 -8.22
C SER A 76 12.65 -0.27 -8.51
N LYS A 77 11.70 -1.21 -8.35
CA LYS A 77 11.88 -2.63 -8.70
C LYS A 77 11.71 -2.91 -10.19
N GLY A 78 11.02 -2.04 -10.93
CA GLY A 78 10.84 -2.16 -12.38
C GLY A 78 9.39 -2.03 -12.86
N ILE A 79 8.41 -1.74 -12.00
CA ILE A 79 7.05 -1.45 -12.48
C ILE A 79 7.04 -0.08 -13.19
N PRO A 80 6.56 0.01 -14.45
CA PRO A 80 6.44 1.28 -15.14
C PRO A 80 5.54 2.27 -14.37
N ALA A 81 5.97 3.52 -14.23
CA ALA A 81 5.26 4.54 -13.46
C ALA A 81 3.85 4.87 -14.02
N ASP A 82 3.64 4.67 -15.33
CA ASP A 82 2.34 4.83 -16.00
C ASP A 82 1.37 3.67 -15.73
N LYS A 83 1.86 2.55 -15.19
CA LYS A 83 1.08 1.35 -14.88
C LYS A 83 0.74 1.21 -13.40
N ILE A 84 1.18 2.13 -12.55
CA ILE A 84 0.95 2.08 -11.11
C ILE A 84 0.48 3.42 -10.57
N SER A 85 -0.48 3.38 -9.63
CA SER A 85 -0.99 4.59 -8.97
C SER A 85 -1.23 4.36 -7.49
N ALA A 86 -1.07 5.43 -6.69
CA ALA A 86 -1.37 5.44 -5.27
C ALA A 86 -2.69 6.15 -5.00
N ARG A 87 -3.49 5.64 -4.08
CA ARG A 87 -4.64 6.35 -3.49
C ARG A 87 -4.67 6.10 -2.00
N GLY A 88 -4.76 7.17 -1.22
CA GLY A 88 -5.07 7.06 0.19
C GLY A 88 -6.59 7.01 0.38
N MET A 89 -7.01 6.12 1.25
CA MET A 89 -8.40 5.93 1.63
C MET A 89 -8.66 6.41 3.06
N GLY A 90 -7.64 6.93 3.76
CA GLY A 90 -7.72 7.29 5.17
C GLY A 90 -8.21 6.12 6.02
N GLU A 91 -9.14 6.41 6.91
CA GLU A 91 -9.82 5.41 7.74
C GLU A 91 -11.07 4.79 7.09
N SER A 92 -11.39 5.19 5.85
CA SER A 92 -12.57 4.67 5.16
C SER A 92 -12.37 3.19 4.82
N ASN A 93 -13.39 2.36 5.03
CA ASN A 93 -13.35 0.89 4.95
C ASN A 93 -12.38 0.20 5.95
N PRO A 94 -12.61 0.32 7.28
CA PRO A 94 -11.88 -0.49 8.23
C PRO A 94 -12.11 -1.97 7.93
N VAL A 95 -11.04 -2.73 7.71
CA VAL A 95 -11.09 -4.19 7.52
C VAL A 95 -11.78 -4.87 8.72
N THR A 96 -11.75 -4.23 9.89
CA THR A 96 -12.34 -4.67 11.15
C THR A 96 -13.76 -4.16 11.41
N GLY A 97 -14.35 -3.33 10.53
CA GLY A 97 -15.66 -2.70 10.79
C GLY A 97 -15.66 -1.84 12.06
N ASN A 98 -16.65 -2.01 12.95
CA ASN A 98 -16.76 -1.30 14.24
C ASN A 98 -16.11 -2.05 15.41
N THR A 99 -15.52 -3.21 15.15
CA THR A 99 -14.96 -4.08 16.18
C THR A 99 -13.49 -3.71 16.41
N CYS A 100 -13.19 -3.14 17.58
CA CYS A 100 -11.87 -3.27 18.17
C CYS A 100 -11.78 -4.73 18.64
N ASP A 101 -10.84 -5.52 18.14
CA ASP A 101 -10.33 -6.64 18.92
C ASP A 101 -9.39 -6.09 20.01
#